data_AF-T1AGI1-F1
#
_entry.id   AF-T1AGI1-F1
#
_cell.length_a   1.000
_cell.length_b   1.000
_cell.length_c   1.000
_cell.angle_alpha   90.00
_cell.angle_beta   90.00
_cell.angle_gamma   90.00
#
_symmetry.space_group_name_H-M   'P 1'
#
loop_
_entity.id
_entity.type
_entity.pdbx_description
1 polymer ?
#
loop_
_entity_poly.entity_id
_entity_poly.type
_entity_poly.pdbx_seq_one_letter_code
_entity_poly.pdbx_strand_id
1 'polypeptide(L)'
;MLAGLGVAAYGYLWRPEWPARLVSGVRALYRLLIQGYGFDALYLRIGAAGSVLLGRGLWKWGDERAIDSMGVNGIAYRVRWLGSLVRRLQTGFLYQYAFTMVAALVVLVFWALVRY
;
A
#
# COMPACT_ATOMS: atom_id res chain seq x y z
N MET A 1 -52.06 -0.46 -10.60
CA MET A 1 -51.12 -0.63 -11.74
C MET A 1 -51.70 -0.16 -13.06
N LEU A 2 -52.91 -0.59 -13.46
CA LEU A 2 -53.54 -0.20 -14.73
C LEU A 2 -53.74 1.31 -14.90
N ALA A 3 -54.15 2.03 -13.85
CA ALA A 3 -54.28 3.49 -13.89
C ALA A 3 -52.94 4.21 -14.12
N GLY A 4 -51.86 3.76 -13.46
CA GLY A 4 -50.52 4.31 -13.64
C GLY A 4 -49.96 4.02 -15.05
N LEU A 5 -50.23 2.82 -15.57
CA LEU A 5 -49.90 2.46 -16.96
C LEU A 5 -50.67 3.34 -17.96
N GLY A 6 -51.97 3.55 -17.74
CA GLY A 6 -52.82 4.39 -18.60
C GLY A 6 -52.36 5.85 -18.65
N VAL A 7 -51.98 6.42 -17.51
CA VAL A 7 -51.43 7.78 -17.44
C VAL A 7 -50.07 7.87 -18.16
N ALA A 8 -49.20 6.88 -17.98
CA ALA A 8 -47.92 6.81 -18.69
C ALA A 8 -48.11 6.64 -20.21
N ALA A 9 -49.01 5.75 -20.63
CA ALA A 9 -49.33 5.52 -22.04
C ALA A 9 -49.91 6.80 -22.70
N TYR A 10 -50.82 7.49 -22.02
CA TYR A 10 -51.35 8.77 -22.50
C TYR A 10 -50.26 9.83 -22.66
N GLY A 11 -49.40 9.98 -21.65
CA GLY A 11 -48.31 10.95 -21.65
C GLY A 11 -47.20 10.66 -22.67
N TYR A 12 -46.94 9.40 -23.02
CA TYR A 12 -45.87 9.04 -23.96
C TYR A 12 -46.35 8.79 -25.40
N LEU A 13 -47.56 8.26 -25.62
CA LEU A 13 -48.06 7.93 -26.96
C LEU A 13 -48.88 9.07 -27.58
N TRP A 14 -49.76 9.71 -26.80
CA TRP A 14 -50.68 10.73 -27.34
C TRP A 14 -50.18 12.15 -27.14
N ARG A 15 -49.53 12.47 -26.01
CA ARG A 15 -49.03 13.82 -25.71
C ARG A 15 -47.59 13.83 -25.15
N PRO A 16 -46.57 13.52 -25.97
CA PRO A 16 -45.17 13.44 -25.53
C PRO A 16 -44.58 14.73 -24.92
N GLU A 17 -45.26 15.87 -25.07
CA GLU A 17 -44.87 17.14 -24.43
C GLU A 17 -45.20 17.20 -22.93
N TRP A 18 -46.19 16.43 -22.48
CA TRP A 18 -46.66 16.44 -21.09
C TRP A 18 -45.60 16.00 -20.08
N PRO A 19 -44.87 14.89 -20.30
CA PRO A 19 -43.78 14.48 -19.43
C PRO A 19 -42.71 15.56 -19.26
N ALA A 20 -42.33 16.23 -20.36
CA ALA A 20 -41.33 17.30 -20.33
C ALA A 20 -41.79 18.52 -19.52
N ARG A 21 -43.07 18.91 -19.63
CA ARG A 21 -43.66 20.00 -18.84
C ARG A 21 -43.75 19.66 -17.35
N LEU A 22 -44.13 18.43 -17.00
CA LEU A 22 -44.12 17.95 -15.62
C LEU A 22 -42.72 18.00 -15.02
N VAL A 23 -41.71 17.50 -15.75
CA VAL A 23 -40.31 17.56 -15.30
C VAL A 23 -39.81 18.99 -15.11
N SER A 24 -40.30 19.95 -15.90
CA SER A 24 -39.92 21.36 -15.74
C SER A 24 -40.37 21.95 -14.40
N GLY A 25 -41.55 21.56 -13.89
CA GLY A 25 -42.07 21.99 -12.59
C GLY A 25 -41.42 21.33 -11.39
N VAL A 26 -40.97 20.07 -11.52
CA VAL A 26 -40.32 19.29 -10.42
C VAL A 26 -38.87 18.94 -10.71
N ARG A 27 -38.16 19.82 -11.42
CA ARG A 27 -36.81 19.53 -11.96
C ARG A 27 -35.77 19.15 -10.90
N ALA A 28 -35.93 19.63 -9.67
CA ALA A 28 -35.07 19.25 -8.55
C ALA A 28 -35.32 17.80 -8.10
N LEU A 29 -36.58 17.43 -7.93
CA LEU A 29 -36.98 16.08 -7.54
C LEU A 29 -36.66 15.06 -8.65
N TYR A 30 -36.92 15.41 -9.91
CA TYR A 30 -36.55 14.58 -11.05
C TYR A 30 -35.03 14.33 -11.11
N ARG A 31 -34.22 15.36 -10.86
CA ARG A 31 -32.75 15.20 -10.79
C ARG A 31 -32.30 14.32 -9.64
N LEU A 32 -32.92 14.42 -8.47
CA LEU A 32 -32.65 13.51 -7.35
C LEU A 32 -33.00 12.06 -7.69
N LEU A 33 -34.15 11.84 -8.32
CA LEU A 33 -34.60 10.50 -8.70
C LEU A 33 -33.69 9.88 -9.77
N ILE A 34 -33.29 10.66 -10.77
CA ILE A 34 -32.45 10.18 -11.88
C ILE A 34 -31.00 9.96 -11.46
N GLN A 35 -30.54 10.66 -10.42
CA GLN A 35 -29.22 10.44 -9.80
C GLN A 35 -29.24 9.30 -8.76
N GLY A 36 -30.31 8.51 -8.69
CA GLY A 36 -30.42 7.42 -7.72
C GLY A 36 -30.28 7.91 -6.27
N TYR A 37 -30.89 9.07 -5.96
CA TYR A 37 -30.79 9.77 -4.67
C TYR A 37 -29.36 10.18 -4.26
N GLY A 38 -28.39 10.06 -5.17
CA GLY A 38 -26.98 10.37 -4.90
C GLY A 38 -26.22 9.26 -4.15
N PHE A 39 -26.82 8.08 -3.93
CA PHE A 39 -26.15 6.96 -3.26
C PHE A 39 -24.94 6.46 -4.05
N ASP A 40 -25.04 6.35 -5.38
CA ASP A 40 -23.93 5.94 -6.23
C ASP A 40 -22.75 6.91 -6.13
N ALA A 41 -23.02 8.22 -6.16
CA ALA A 41 -21.99 9.25 -6.03
C ALA A 41 -21.35 9.25 -4.64
N LEU A 42 -22.14 8.99 -3.58
CA LEU A 42 -21.65 8.86 -2.21
C LEU A 42 -20.75 7.63 -2.06
N TYR A 43 -21.19 6.49 -2.58
CA TYR A 43 -20.45 5.23 -2.50
C TYR A 43 -19.12 5.32 -3.26
N LEU A 44 -19.12 5.93 -4.44
CA LEU A 44 -17.90 6.13 -5.22
C LEU A 44 -16.90 7.06 -4.50
N ARG A 45 -17.39 8.14 -3.87
CA ARG A 45 -16.54 9.12 -3.18
C ARG A 45 -16.01 8.64 -1.85
N ILE A 46 -16.81 7.91 -1.08
CA ILE A 46 -16.44 7.51 0.29
C ILE A 46 -15.85 6.10 0.30
N GLY A 47 -16.55 5.15 -0.34
CA GLY A 47 -16.12 3.76 -0.40
C GLY A 47 -14.94 3.59 -1.33
N ALA A 48 -15.16 3.75 -2.64
CA ALA A 48 -14.15 3.41 -3.65
C ALA A 48 -12.88 4.28 -3.52
N ALA A 49 -13.04 5.62 -3.44
CA ALA A 49 -11.88 6.50 -3.31
C ALA A 49 -11.16 6.33 -1.95
N GLY A 50 -11.91 6.08 -0.87
CA GLY A 50 -11.36 5.81 0.46
C GLY A 50 -10.53 4.53 0.50
N SER A 51 -11.05 3.43 -0.05
CA SER A 51 -10.34 2.15 -0.12
C SER A 51 -9.07 2.22 -0.96
N VAL A 52 -9.08 2.96 -2.07
CA VAL A 52 -7.89 3.16 -2.92
C VAL A 52 -6.81 3.99 -2.20
N LEU A 53 -7.22 5.04 -1.48
CA LEU A 53 -6.29 5.86 -0.69
C LEU A 53 -5.67 5.06 0.46
N LEU A 54 -6.49 4.29 1.19
CA LEU A 54 -6.02 3.42 2.27
C LEU A 54 -5.09 2.34 1.74
N GLY A 55 -5.43 1.69 0.63
CA GLY A 55 -4.57 0.69 -0.02
C GLY A 55 -3.23 1.27 -0.46
N ARG A 56 -3.22 2.48 -1.06
CA ARG A 56 -1.98 3.17 -1.42
C ARG A 56 -1.15 3.56 -0.20
N GLY A 57 -1.80 3.98 0.89
CA GLY A 57 -1.14 4.28 2.15
C GLY A 57 -0.45 3.05 2.73
N LEU A 58 -1.18 1.94 2.85
CA LEU A 58 -0.67 0.67 3.36
C LEU A 58 0.45 0.10 2.48
N TRP A 59 0.35 0.22 1.16
CA TRP A 59 1.40 -0.21 0.23
C TRP A 59 2.70 0.59 0.41
N LYS A 60 2.61 1.93 0.38
CA LYS A 60 3.81 2.80 0.48
C LYS A 60 4.44 2.79 1.87
N TRP A 61 3.64 2.72 2.92
CA TRP A 61 4.15 2.73 4.30
C TRP A 61 4.53 1.34 4.79
N GLY A 62 3.73 0.33 4.46
CA GLY A 62 3.97 -1.05 4.87
C GLY A 62 5.08 -1.68 4.05
N ASP A 63 4.88 -1.82 2.74
CA ASP A 63 5.75 -2.66 1.92
C ASP A 63 7.10 -1.96 1.63
N GLU A 64 7.03 -0.76 1.03
CA GLU A 64 8.23 -0.03 0.59
C GLU A 64 9.11 0.42 1.77
N ARG A 65 8.49 0.79 2.90
CA ARG A 65 9.22 1.29 4.07
C ARG A 65 9.62 0.18 5.04
N ALA A 66 8.74 -0.76 5.37
CA ALA A 66 9.11 -1.79 6.35
C ALA A 66 9.99 -2.88 5.74
N ILE A 67 9.66 -3.38 4.54
CA ILE A 67 10.37 -4.51 3.95
C ILE A 67 11.64 -4.04 3.25
N ASP A 68 11.52 -3.04 2.38
CA ASP A 68 12.64 -2.60 1.56
C ASP A 68 13.67 -1.79 2.35
N SER A 69 13.22 -0.87 3.21
CA SER A 69 14.16 0.00 3.95
C SER A 69 14.71 -0.63 5.24
N MET A 70 13.88 -1.31 6.05
CA MET A 70 14.33 -1.85 7.35
C MET A 70 14.80 -3.31 7.27
N GLY A 71 14.18 -4.12 6.39
CA GLY A 71 14.53 -5.52 6.22
C GLY A 71 15.83 -5.69 5.43
N VAL A 72 15.72 -5.65 4.11
CA VAL A 72 16.83 -6.06 3.23
C VAL A 72 17.95 -5.01 3.20
N ASN A 73 17.62 -3.74 2.95
CA ASN A 73 18.64 -2.69 2.86
C ASN A 73 19.27 -2.38 4.22
N GLY A 74 18.50 -2.43 5.31
CA GLY A 74 19.01 -2.25 6.67
C GLY A 74 20.03 -3.32 7.07
N ILE A 75 19.76 -4.59 6.75
CA ILE A 75 20.72 -5.69 6.99
C ILE A 75 21.93 -5.56 6.06
N ALA A 76 21.72 -5.31 4.76
CA ALA A 76 22.81 -5.15 3.81
C ALA A 76 23.75 -4.00 4.17
N TYR A 77 23.22 -2.87 4.66
CA TYR A 77 24.01 -1.74 5.13
C TYR A 77 24.85 -2.12 6.35
N ARG A 78 24.27 -2.82 7.34
CA ARG A 78 24.98 -3.28 8.54
C ARG A 78 26.10 -4.26 8.19
N VAL A 79 25.83 -5.23 7.32
CA VAL A 79 26.84 -6.20 6.85
C VAL A 79 27.97 -5.48 6.11
N ARG A 80 27.64 -4.52 5.23
CA ARG A 80 28.64 -3.73 4.51
C ARG A 80 29.49 -2.87 5.45
N TRP A 81 28.87 -2.26 6.46
CA TRP A 81 29.55 -1.48 7.48
C TRP A 81 30.52 -2.36 8.30
N LEU A 82 30.06 -3.52 8.79
CA LEU A 82 30.93 -4.48 9.48
C LEU A 82 32.07 -4.96 8.58
N GLY A 83 31.79 -5.30 7.33
CA GLY A 83 32.82 -5.67 6.36
C GLY A 83 33.86 -4.57 6.15
N SER A 84 33.42 -3.30 6.14
CA SER A 84 34.32 -2.15 6.02
C SER A 84 35.23 -1.97 7.23
N LEU A 85 34.76 -2.31 8.43
CA LEU A 85 35.57 -2.30 9.65
C LEU A 85 36.57 -3.46 9.67
N VAL A 86 36.10 -4.68 9.37
CA VAL A 86 36.97 -5.87 9.29
C VAL A 86 38.07 -5.68 8.25
N ARG A 87 37.76 -5.04 7.12
CA ARG A 87 38.76 -4.72 6.09
C ARG A 87 39.88 -3.81 6.60
N ARG A 88 39.61 -2.92 7.57
CA ARG A 88 40.66 -2.07 8.18
C ARG A 88 41.62 -2.87 9.06
N LEU A 89 41.20 -4.02 9.59
CA LEU A 89 42.08 -4.92 10.35
C LEU A 89 43.07 -5.66 9.44
N GLN A 90 42.79 -5.75 8.14
CA GLN A 90 43.71 -6.27 7.14
C GLN A 90 44.70 -5.17 6.72
N THR A 91 45.77 -5.00 7.50
CA THR A 91 46.79 -3.97 7.27
C THR A 91 47.77 -4.31 6.15
N GLY A 92 47.78 -5.56 5.65
CA GLY A 92 48.67 -6.01 4.57
C GLY A 92 50.09 -6.37 5.02
N PHE A 93 50.43 -6.13 6.29
CA PHE A 93 51.74 -6.46 6.82
C PHE A 93 51.86 -7.93 7.23
N LEU A 94 52.88 -8.63 6.72
CA LEU A 94 53.10 -10.06 6.97
C LEU A 94 53.25 -10.40 8.46
N TYR A 95 53.92 -9.54 9.24
CA TYR A 95 54.12 -9.74 10.68
C TYR A 95 52.78 -9.80 11.43
N GLN A 96 51.80 -8.99 11.01
CA GLN A 96 50.50 -8.93 11.66
C GLN A 96 49.72 -10.21 11.41
N TYR A 97 49.81 -10.79 10.21
CA TYR A 97 49.23 -12.10 9.92
C TYR A 97 49.88 -13.22 10.74
N ALA A 98 51.22 -13.28 10.76
CA ALA A 98 51.94 -14.30 11.52
C ALA A 98 51.59 -14.26 13.02
N PHE A 99 51.55 -13.05 13.61
CA PHE A 99 51.14 -12.84 14.99
C PHE A 99 49.70 -13.32 15.24
N THR A 100 48.76 -12.96 14.35
CA THR A 100 47.35 -13.33 14.48
C THR A 100 47.16 -14.86 14.42
N MET A 101 47.92 -15.56 13.58
CA MET A 101 47.86 -17.03 13.46
C MET A 101 48.33 -17.73 14.73
N VAL A 102 49.46 -17.31 15.30
CA VAL A 102 49.97 -17.87 16.56
C VAL A 102 49.01 -17.59 17.71
N ALA A 103 48.49 -16.36 17.81
CA ALA A 103 47.51 -15.98 18.82
C ALA A 103 46.23 -16.84 18.72
N ALA A 104 45.71 -17.04 17.51
CA ALA A 104 44.52 -17.88 17.28
C ALA A 104 44.75 -19.33 17.71
N LEU A 105 45.93 -19.90 17.42
CA LEU A 105 46.29 -21.26 17.82
C LEU A 105 46.35 -21.40 19.35
N VAL A 106 46.99 -20.45 20.03
CA VAL A 106 47.10 -20.44 21.50
C VAL A 106 45.72 -20.37 22.15
N VAL A 107 44.83 -19.48 21.66
CA VAL A 107 43.46 -19.35 22.15
C VAL A 107 42.67 -20.66 21.95
N LEU A 108 42.79 -21.28 20.77
CA LEU A 108 42.10 -22.53 20.45
C LEU A 108 42.57 -23.68 21.37
N VAL A 109 43.88 -23.84 21.54
CA VAL A 109 44.45 -24.88 22.42
C VAL A 109 44.07 -24.63 23.87
N PHE A 110 44.16 -23.38 24.34
CA PHE A 110 43.74 -23.01 25.68
C PHE A 110 42.26 -23.32 25.93
N TRP A 111 41.38 -22.95 25.00
CA TRP A 111 39.96 -23.27 25.10
C TRP A 111 39.69 -24.78 25.12
N ALA A 112 40.40 -25.55 24.29
CA ALA A 112 40.30 -27.00 24.27
C ALA A 112 40.75 -27.65 25.59
N LEU A 113 41.86 -27.16 26.18
CA LEU A 113 42.36 -27.65 27.47
C LEU A 113 41.43 -27.35 28.64
N VAL A 114 40.76 -26.19 28.63
CA VAL A 114 39.78 -25.82 29.67
C VAL A 114 38.47 -26.59 29.52
N ARG A 115 38.16 -27.05 28.31
CA ARG A 115 36.93 -27.81 28.01
C ARG A 115 37.08 -29.32 28.30
N TYR A 116 38.31 -29.82 28.35
CA TYR A 116 38.69 -31.20 28.68
C TYR A 116 38.71 -31.41 30.20
#